data_AF-A0A2P0QM06-F1
#
_entry.id   AF-A0A2P0QM06-F1
#
_cell.length_a   1.000
_cell.length_b   1.000
_cell.length_c   1.000
_cell.angle_alpha   90.00
_cell.angle_beta   90.00
_cell.angle_gamma   90.00
#
_symmetry.space_group_name_H-M   'P 1'
#
loop_
_entity.id
_entity.type
_entity.pdbx_description
1 polymer ?
#
loop_
_entity_poly.entity_id
_entity_poly.type
_entity_poly.pdbx_seq_one_letter_code
_entity_poly.pdbx_strand_id
1 'polypeptide(L)'
;MKEFTDEHIIEAIGRCRIVVRNGKVVDVSDPIIADCPLAKRFAYPVPEITKDAVKANIEARIQSFGMCTPNREVLDTRTFVGFGASELLSFGIHAGILDAAVIACDGAGTVIATTPALVQGIGGRMSGLVKTSPYPAVMDQIESNGGFVLDRDGARMDAAAGMVLAYTQGFKKIAVTVALPADAEAIRKIHPGAFIVGVHVSGLTKDEAERLVGASDLVTACASKTIREAVADKALVQAGISIP
;
A
#
# COMPACT_ATOMS: atom_id res chain seq x y z
N MET A 1 14.73 -20.63 -20.57
CA MET A 1 13.78 -20.46 -19.44
C MET A 1 14.35 -19.40 -18.53
N LYS A 2 13.64 -18.28 -18.29
CA LYS A 2 14.03 -17.35 -17.22
C LYS A 2 13.82 -18.07 -15.89
N GLU A 3 14.83 -18.06 -15.05
CA GLU A 3 14.76 -18.62 -13.70
C GLU A 3 13.74 -17.81 -12.89
N PHE A 4 12.64 -18.45 -12.48
CA PHE A 4 11.65 -17.80 -11.62
C PHE A 4 12.28 -17.59 -10.24
N THR A 5 12.57 -16.34 -9.90
CA THR A 5 13.02 -15.99 -8.55
C THR A 5 11.82 -15.43 -7.80
N ASP A 6 11.37 -16.16 -6.78
CA ASP A 6 10.41 -15.65 -5.81
C ASP A 6 11.09 -14.59 -4.93
N GLU A 7 10.82 -13.31 -5.22
CA GLU A 7 11.44 -12.19 -4.54
C GLU A 7 10.47 -11.01 -4.41
N HIS A 8 10.29 -10.59 -3.16
CA HIS A 8 9.50 -9.42 -2.79
C HIS A 8 10.41 -8.41 -2.13
N ILE A 9 10.25 -7.14 -2.48
CA ILE A 9 10.93 -6.02 -1.85
C ILE A 9 9.83 -5.13 -1.26
N ILE A 10 9.84 -5.01 0.06
CA ILE A 10 8.92 -4.16 0.80
C ILE A 10 9.68 -3.08 1.55
N GLU A 11 9.00 -1.99 1.86
CA GLU A 11 9.47 -0.97 2.77
C GLU A 11 8.50 -0.90 3.96
N ALA A 12 9.03 -1.16 5.15
CA ALA A 12 8.25 -1.13 6.39
C ALA A 12 9.08 -0.51 7.51
N ILE A 13 8.41 -0.12 8.61
CA ILE A 13 8.98 0.24 9.93
C ILE A 13 10.37 0.89 9.84
N GLY A 14 10.43 2.21 9.95
CA GLY A 14 11.71 2.89 9.75
C GLY A 14 12.06 3.13 8.29
N ARG A 15 11.15 2.83 7.36
CA ARG A 15 11.41 2.72 5.91
C ARG A 15 12.59 1.79 5.61
N CYS A 16 12.76 0.75 6.42
CA CYS A 16 13.70 -0.33 6.13
C CYS A 16 13.27 -1.00 4.83
N ARG A 17 14.21 -1.13 3.89
CA ARG A 17 14.07 -1.98 2.74
C ARG A 17 14.27 -3.43 3.19
N ILE A 18 13.28 -4.28 2.93
CA ILE A 18 13.28 -5.68 3.35
C ILE A 18 13.13 -6.56 2.11
N VAL A 19 13.96 -7.59 2.02
CA VAL A 19 13.88 -8.59 0.95
C VAL A 19 13.32 -9.88 1.52
N VAL A 20 12.23 -10.35 0.92
CA VAL A 20 11.62 -11.65 1.23
C VAL A 20 11.79 -12.56 0.01
N ARG A 21 12.35 -13.75 0.22
CA ARG A 21 12.48 -14.79 -0.82
C ARG A 21 11.90 -16.09 -0.31
N ASN A 22 11.02 -16.72 -1.08
CA ASN A 22 10.37 -17.98 -0.70
C ASN A 22 9.74 -17.92 0.71
N GLY A 23 9.05 -16.82 1.03
CA GLY A 23 8.44 -16.60 2.35
C GLY A 23 9.43 -16.43 3.51
N LYS A 24 10.71 -16.13 3.26
CA LYS A 24 11.72 -15.89 4.30
C LYS A 24 12.37 -14.53 4.15
N VAL A 25 12.53 -13.81 5.26
CA VAL A 25 13.27 -12.54 5.29
C VAL A 25 14.76 -12.85 5.15
N VAL A 26 15.36 -12.40 4.05
CA VAL A 26 16.79 -12.64 3.75
C VAL A 26 17.66 -11.41 3.96
N ASP A 27 17.08 -10.21 3.95
CA ASP A 27 17.81 -8.95 4.13
C ASP A 27 16.90 -7.86 4.72
N VAL A 28 17.47 -7.00 5.55
CA VAL A 28 16.82 -5.82 6.13
C VAL A 28 17.83 -4.68 6.18
N SER A 29 17.52 -3.54 5.55
CA SER A 29 18.37 -2.35 5.57
C SER A 29 18.32 -1.60 6.90
N ASP A 30 19.25 -0.68 7.11
CA ASP A 30 19.19 0.24 8.25
C ASP A 30 17.94 1.15 8.14
N PRO A 31 17.31 1.47 9.28
CA PRO A 31 16.18 2.39 9.32
C PRO A 31 16.65 3.83 9.11
N ILE A 32 15.79 4.67 8.52
CA ILE A 32 16.05 6.10 8.34
C ILE A 32 15.41 6.97 9.43
N ILE A 33 14.59 6.38 10.30
CA ILE A 33 14.01 7.02 11.48
C ILE A 33 14.19 6.12 12.71
N ALA A 34 14.32 6.72 13.88
CA ALA A 34 14.57 5.99 15.13
C ALA A 34 13.29 5.61 15.90
N ASP A 35 12.17 6.31 15.67
CA ASP A 35 10.91 6.07 16.38
C ASP A 35 9.69 6.20 15.47
N CYS A 36 8.68 5.39 15.75
CA CYS A 36 7.36 5.44 15.11
C CYS A 36 6.28 4.99 16.10
N PRO A 37 5.41 5.88 16.60
CA PRO A 37 4.36 5.52 17.55
C PRO A 37 3.36 4.49 17.03
N LEU A 38 3.18 4.39 15.71
CA LEU A 38 2.36 3.35 15.08
C LEU A 38 3.04 1.97 15.18
N ALA A 39 4.36 1.89 15.00
CA ALA A 39 5.10 0.62 15.06
C ALA A 39 5.01 -0.03 16.44
N LYS A 40 4.93 0.78 17.50
CA LYS A 40 4.69 0.36 18.89
C LYS A 40 3.30 -0.27 19.12
N ARG A 41 2.36 -0.09 18.19
CA ARG A 41 0.96 -0.52 18.31
C ARG A 41 0.58 -1.63 17.32
N PHE A 42 1.54 -2.12 16.52
CA PHE A 42 1.29 -3.26 15.66
C PHE A 42 0.96 -4.52 16.47
N ALA A 43 0.28 -5.48 15.83
CA ALA A 43 -0.01 -6.78 16.43
C ALA A 43 1.26 -7.50 16.94
N TYR A 44 2.37 -7.30 16.24
CA TYR A 44 3.71 -7.59 16.73
C TYR A 44 4.46 -6.25 16.94
N PRO A 45 4.47 -5.67 18.14
CA PRO A 45 5.03 -4.33 18.37
C PRO A 45 6.53 -4.24 18.05
N VAL A 46 6.97 -3.06 17.61
CA VAL A 46 8.39 -2.71 17.45
C VAL A 46 8.68 -1.45 18.28
N PRO A 47 9.06 -1.61 19.57
CA PRO A 47 9.39 -0.48 20.45
C PRO A 47 10.63 0.29 20.04
N GLU A 48 11.65 -0.43 19.59
CA GLU A 48 12.92 0.09 19.09
C GLU A 48 13.12 -0.41 17.66
N ILE A 49 13.41 0.51 16.73
CA ILE A 49 13.57 0.18 15.32
C ILE A 49 14.99 -0.33 15.08
N THR A 50 15.16 -1.64 15.19
CA THR A 50 16.39 -2.37 14.84
C THR A 50 16.13 -3.35 13.69
N LYS A 51 17.18 -3.75 12.96
CA LYS A 51 17.05 -4.74 11.87
C LYS A 51 16.40 -6.04 12.35
N ASP A 52 16.76 -6.51 13.53
CA ASP A 52 16.22 -7.74 14.11
C ASP A 52 14.75 -7.60 14.51
N ALA A 53 14.36 -6.47 15.12
CA ALA A 53 12.96 -6.22 15.48
C ALA A 53 12.08 -6.05 14.25
N VAL A 54 12.57 -5.38 13.20
CA VAL A 54 11.89 -5.28 11.91
C VAL A 54 11.74 -6.65 11.27
N LYS A 55 12.81 -7.45 11.22
CA LYS A 55 12.77 -8.82 10.71
C LYS A 55 11.72 -9.67 11.43
N ALA A 56 11.74 -9.68 12.76
CA ALA A 56 10.79 -10.43 13.58
C ALA A 56 9.33 -9.99 13.32
N ASN A 57 9.07 -8.69 13.15
CA ASN A 57 7.75 -8.19 12.79
C ASN A 57 7.29 -8.72 11.41
N ILE A 58 8.16 -8.67 10.40
CA ILE A 58 7.84 -9.15 9.05
C ILE A 58 7.61 -10.66 9.07
N GLU A 59 8.45 -11.44 9.75
CA GLU A 59 8.26 -12.88 9.92
C GLU A 59 6.93 -13.21 10.61
N ALA A 60 6.52 -12.43 11.61
CA ALA A 60 5.21 -12.58 12.24
C ALA A 60 4.05 -12.28 11.26
N ARG A 61 4.19 -11.33 10.34
CA ARG A 61 3.19 -11.07 9.27
C ARG A 61 3.11 -12.22 8.26
N ILE A 62 4.26 -12.74 7.85
CA ILE A 62 4.34 -13.92 6.98
C ILE A 62 3.60 -15.09 7.63
N GLN A 63 3.86 -15.36 8.92
CA GLN A 63 3.21 -16.46 9.66
C GLN A 63 1.71 -16.23 9.88
N SER A 64 1.29 -14.98 10.13
CA SER A 64 -0.09 -14.69 10.52
C SER A 64 -1.08 -14.53 9.36
N PHE A 65 -0.63 -14.21 8.15
CA PHE A 65 -1.53 -14.07 6.99
C PHE A 65 -0.88 -14.38 5.65
N GLY A 66 0.27 -15.04 5.64
CA GLY A 66 0.92 -15.47 4.41
C GLY A 66 1.49 -14.32 3.57
N MET A 67 1.83 -13.18 4.17
CA MET A 67 2.49 -12.07 3.47
C MET A 67 3.69 -12.56 2.65
N CYS A 68 3.80 -12.15 1.39
CA CYS A 68 4.85 -12.56 0.46
C CYS A 68 4.96 -14.09 0.32
N THR A 69 3.82 -14.79 0.34
CA THR A 69 3.72 -16.23 0.06
C THR A 69 2.47 -16.56 -0.78
N PRO A 70 2.40 -17.75 -1.38
CA PRO A 70 1.17 -18.22 -2.04
C PRO A 70 -0.06 -18.35 -1.12
N ASN A 71 0.14 -18.34 0.21
CA ASN A 71 -0.93 -18.47 1.20
C ASN A 71 -1.47 -17.11 1.69
N ARG A 72 -1.23 -16.03 0.93
CA ARG A 72 -1.65 -14.67 1.30
C ARG A 72 -3.17 -14.59 1.48
N GLU A 73 -3.62 -14.21 2.67
CA GLU A 73 -5.04 -13.94 2.95
C GLU A 73 -5.48 -12.61 2.35
N VAL A 74 -6.23 -12.59 1.25
CA VAL A 74 -6.60 -11.32 0.58
C VAL A 74 -7.89 -10.67 1.12
N LEU A 75 -8.56 -11.30 2.07
CA LEU A 75 -9.80 -10.81 2.67
C LEU A 75 -9.62 -10.52 4.16
N ASP A 76 -10.12 -9.36 4.61
CA ASP A 76 -10.23 -9.03 6.03
C ASP A 76 -11.32 -7.98 6.22
N THR A 77 -11.98 -7.96 7.37
CA THR A 77 -13.00 -6.96 7.72
C THR A 77 -12.69 -6.22 9.01
N ARG A 78 -11.57 -6.56 9.68
CA ARG A 78 -11.15 -5.92 10.93
C ARG A 78 -10.66 -4.50 10.67
N THR A 79 -10.96 -3.63 11.62
CA THR A 79 -10.39 -2.29 11.71
C THR A 79 -9.02 -2.35 12.36
N PHE A 80 -8.05 -1.58 11.84
CA PHE A 80 -6.67 -1.59 12.37
C PHE A 80 -6.33 -0.29 13.07
N VAL A 81 -6.63 0.86 12.46
CA VAL A 81 -6.27 2.17 13.00
C VAL A 81 -7.42 3.18 12.94
N GLY A 82 -8.53 2.85 12.28
CA GLY A 82 -9.75 3.67 12.18
C GLY A 82 -9.74 4.73 11.08
N PHE A 83 -8.55 5.14 10.62
CA PHE A 83 -8.36 6.18 9.60
C PHE A 83 -7.21 5.86 8.62
N GLY A 84 -6.82 4.59 8.49
CA GLY A 84 -5.81 4.16 7.53
C GLY A 84 -6.31 4.34 6.11
N ALA A 85 -5.40 4.55 5.14
CA ALA A 85 -5.78 4.76 3.74
C ALA A 85 -6.73 3.68 3.22
N SER A 86 -6.33 2.40 3.27
CA SER A 86 -7.16 1.28 2.82
C SER A 86 -8.44 1.11 3.63
N GLU A 87 -8.43 1.48 4.92
CA GLU A 87 -9.61 1.41 5.78
C GLU A 87 -10.66 2.46 5.36
N LEU A 88 -10.23 3.69 5.07
CA LEU A 88 -11.09 4.73 4.51
C LEU A 88 -11.63 4.35 3.13
N LEU A 89 -10.79 3.75 2.27
CA LEU A 89 -11.23 3.26 0.96
C LEU A 89 -12.25 2.12 1.09
N SER A 90 -12.02 1.18 2.01
CA SER A 90 -12.93 0.09 2.32
C SER A 90 -14.30 0.61 2.77
N PHE A 91 -14.33 1.59 3.68
CA PHE A 91 -15.58 2.26 4.08
C PHE A 91 -16.23 3.04 2.94
N GLY A 92 -15.43 3.72 2.10
CA GLY A 92 -15.93 4.42 0.93
C GLY A 92 -16.65 3.49 -0.04
N ILE A 93 -16.13 2.29 -0.28
CA ILE A 93 -16.80 1.26 -1.08
C ILE A 93 -18.06 0.75 -0.36
N HIS A 94 -17.95 0.44 0.93
CA HIS A 94 -19.10 -0.04 1.72
C HIS A 94 -20.28 0.94 1.70
N ALA A 95 -19.99 2.24 1.77
CA ALA A 95 -21.00 3.32 1.72
C ALA A 95 -21.49 3.66 0.31
N GLY A 96 -20.96 3.01 -0.74
CA GLY A 96 -21.30 3.32 -2.14
C GLY A 96 -20.75 4.66 -2.64
N ILE A 97 -19.80 5.27 -1.93
CA ILE A 97 -19.10 6.49 -2.33
C ILE A 97 -18.07 6.15 -3.42
N LEU A 98 -17.40 5.01 -3.29
CA LEU A 98 -16.45 4.47 -4.26
C LEU A 98 -17.01 3.18 -4.86
N ASP A 99 -16.65 2.90 -6.11
CA ASP A 99 -16.99 1.66 -6.80
C ASP A 99 -15.84 0.63 -6.70
N ALA A 100 -14.60 1.11 -6.71
CA ALA A 100 -13.40 0.28 -6.66
C ALA A 100 -12.18 1.05 -6.15
N ALA A 101 -11.15 0.32 -5.72
CA ALA A 101 -9.84 0.86 -5.35
C ALA A 101 -8.71 0.13 -6.10
N VAL A 102 -7.83 0.91 -6.73
CA VAL A 102 -6.58 0.43 -7.34
C VAL A 102 -5.49 0.45 -6.28
N ILE A 103 -5.00 -0.72 -5.89
CA ILE A 103 -4.04 -0.88 -4.78
C ILE A 103 -2.95 -1.90 -5.12
N ALA A 104 -1.88 -1.88 -4.33
CA ALA A 104 -0.77 -2.82 -4.42
C ALA A 104 -1.03 -4.08 -3.58
N CYS A 105 -0.69 -5.25 -4.11
CA CYS A 105 -0.82 -6.55 -3.46
C CYS A 105 0.45 -7.39 -3.65
N ASP A 106 1.01 -7.90 -2.55
CA ASP A 106 2.04 -8.93 -2.60
C ASP A 106 1.47 -10.20 -3.25
N GLY A 107 2.24 -10.82 -4.15
CA GLY A 107 1.79 -11.93 -4.96
C GLY A 107 0.99 -11.57 -6.21
N ALA A 108 0.54 -10.31 -6.39
CA ALA A 108 -0.33 -9.94 -7.51
C ALA A 108 0.00 -8.59 -8.20
N GLY A 109 0.86 -7.77 -7.60
CA GLY A 109 1.24 -6.48 -8.17
C GLY A 109 0.12 -5.46 -7.99
N THR A 110 -0.26 -4.78 -9.09
CA THR A 110 -1.40 -3.87 -9.08
C THR A 110 -2.70 -4.62 -9.27
N VAL A 111 -3.68 -4.32 -8.43
CA VAL A 111 -4.99 -4.96 -8.44
C VAL A 111 -6.10 -3.93 -8.31
N ILE A 112 -7.29 -4.28 -8.80
CA ILE A 112 -8.52 -3.51 -8.62
C ILE A 112 -9.38 -4.28 -7.62
N ALA A 113 -9.50 -3.75 -6.41
CA ALA A 113 -10.32 -4.31 -5.36
C ALA A 113 -11.69 -3.63 -5.36
N THR A 114 -12.75 -4.42 -5.44
CA THR A 114 -14.14 -3.96 -5.63
C THR A 114 -15.02 -4.19 -4.41
N THR A 115 -14.52 -4.93 -3.42
CA THR A 115 -15.23 -5.23 -2.19
C THR A 115 -14.51 -4.63 -0.99
N PRO A 116 -15.24 -4.20 0.06
CA PRO A 116 -14.61 -3.69 1.28
C PRO A 116 -13.60 -4.67 1.90
N ALA A 117 -13.93 -5.97 1.86
CA ALA A 117 -13.09 -7.01 2.42
C ALA A 117 -11.78 -7.22 1.64
N LEU A 118 -11.81 -7.12 0.30
CA LEU A 118 -10.60 -7.17 -0.53
C LEU A 118 -9.71 -5.97 -0.26
N VAL A 119 -10.26 -4.76 -0.24
CA VAL A 119 -9.47 -3.54 0.02
C VAL A 119 -8.76 -3.64 1.36
N GLN A 120 -9.48 -4.06 2.39
CA GLN A 120 -8.95 -4.14 3.75
C GLN A 120 -7.97 -5.29 3.94
N GLY A 121 -8.27 -6.48 3.40
CA GLY A 121 -7.40 -7.65 3.50
C GLY A 121 -6.07 -7.48 2.78
N ILE A 122 -6.10 -6.82 1.62
CA ILE A 122 -4.91 -6.48 0.85
C ILE A 122 -4.18 -5.31 1.50
N GLY A 123 -4.78 -4.12 1.50
CA GLY A 123 -4.08 -2.88 1.84
C GLY A 123 -3.95 -2.59 3.33
N GLY A 124 -4.95 -2.98 4.14
CA GLY A 124 -4.97 -2.68 5.59
C GLY A 124 -3.83 -3.35 6.39
N ARG A 125 -3.25 -4.42 5.84
CA ARG A 125 -2.16 -5.21 6.46
C ARG A 125 -0.82 -5.05 5.75
N MET A 126 -0.80 -4.30 4.64
CA MET A 126 0.35 -4.12 3.76
C MET A 126 1.17 -2.89 4.15
N SER A 127 2.50 -3.00 4.02
CA SER A 127 3.42 -1.85 4.13
C SER A 127 3.71 -1.30 2.72
N GLY A 128 4.77 -0.51 2.52
CA GLY A 128 5.20 -0.15 1.16
C GLY A 128 5.61 -1.40 0.38
N LEU A 129 5.13 -1.55 -0.86
CA LEU A 129 5.51 -2.64 -1.77
C LEU A 129 6.26 -2.05 -2.96
N VAL A 130 7.53 -2.45 -3.11
CA VAL A 130 8.41 -1.97 -4.19
C VAL A 130 8.44 -2.97 -5.34
N LYS A 131 8.51 -4.26 -5.01
CA LYS A 131 8.55 -5.36 -5.98
C LYS A 131 7.87 -6.58 -5.40
N THR A 132 7.23 -7.37 -6.25
CA THR A 132 6.65 -8.67 -5.91
C THR A 132 6.88 -9.66 -7.04
N SER A 133 6.75 -10.96 -6.74
CA SER A 133 6.62 -12.03 -7.72
C SER A 133 5.16 -12.46 -7.87
N PRO A 134 4.74 -12.98 -9.04
CA PRO A 134 3.38 -13.45 -9.26
C PRO A 134 3.11 -14.77 -8.54
N TYR A 135 1.98 -14.83 -7.84
CA TYR A 135 1.44 -16.03 -7.23
C TYR A 135 0.04 -16.30 -7.76
N PRO A 136 -0.13 -17.32 -8.65
CA PRO A 136 -1.43 -17.66 -9.20
C PRO A 136 -2.50 -17.90 -8.14
N ALA A 137 -2.17 -18.57 -7.04
CA ALA A 137 -3.12 -18.81 -5.94
C ALA A 137 -3.66 -17.51 -5.32
N VAL A 138 -2.83 -16.47 -5.19
CA VAL A 138 -3.24 -15.17 -4.65
C VAL A 138 -4.11 -14.42 -5.66
N MET A 139 -3.71 -14.44 -6.93
CA MET A 139 -4.46 -13.84 -8.03
C MET A 139 -5.85 -14.48 -8.19
N ASP A 140 -5.94 -15.80 -8.08
CA ASP A 140 -7.20 -16.56 -8.15
C ASP A 140 -8.12 -16.21 -6.98
N GLN A 141 -7.57 -16.01 -5.78
CA GLN A 141 -8.33 -15.54 -4.62
C GLN A 141 -8.86 -14.12 -4.85
N ILE A 142 -8.08 -13.22 -5.44
CA ILE A 142 -8.54 -11.85 -5.75
C ILE A 142 -9.69 -11.88 -6.75
N GLU A 143 -9.54 -12.59 -7.87
CA GLU A 143 -10.52 -12.63 -8.96
C GLU A 143 -11.81 -13.36 -8.56
N SER A 144 -11.70 -14.47 -7.82
CA SER A 144 -12.88 -15.19 -7.31
C SER A 144 -13.71 -14.37 -6.30
N ASN A 145 -13.11 -13.33 -5.70
CA ASN A 145 -13.78 -12.40 -4.79
C ASN A 145 -14.16 -11.07 -5.46
N GLY A 146 -14.17 -11.04 -6.80
CA GLY A 146 -14.65 -9.90 -7.60
C GLY A 146 -13.60 -8.82 -7.87
N GLY A 147 -12.35 -9.04 -7.47
CA GLY A 147 -11.23 -8.18 -7.84
C GLY A 147 -10.69 -8.47 -9.24
N PHE A 148 -9.73 -7.66 -9.69
CA PHE A 148 -9.05 -7.84 -10.97
C PHE A 148 -7.54 -7.71 -10.79
N VAL A 149 -6.77 -8.53 -11.47
CA VAL A 149 -5.30 -8.48 -11.46
C VAL A 149 -4.82 -7.81 -12.75
N LEU A 150 -3.92 -6.82 -12.64
CA LEU A 150 -3.42 -6.09 -13.81
C LEU A 150 -2.55 -6.95 -14.72
N ASP A 151 -1.66 -7.74 -14.12
CA ASP A 151 -0.64 -8.51 -14.82
C ASP A 151 -0.37 -9.83 -14.09
N ARG A 152 -0.96 -10.91 -14.60
CA ARG A 152 -0.82 -12.25 -14.01
C ARG A 152 0.55 -12.87 -14.23
N ASP A 153 1.26 -12.48 -15.29
CA ASP A 153 2.55 -13.08 -15.65
C ASP A 153 3.71 -12.40 -14.91
N GLY A 154 3.61 -11.09 -14.68
CA GLY A 154 4.69 -10.29 -14.12
C GLY A 154 4.41 -9.67 -12.75
N ALA A 155 3.15 -9.66 -12.28
CA ALA A 155 2.74 -8.94 -11.07
C ALA A 155 3.23 -7.47 -11.06
N ARG A 156 3.08 -6.78 -12.20
CA ARG A 156 3.56 -5.41 -12.39
C ARG A 156 2.96 -4.42 -11.38
N MET A 157 3.82 -3.54 -10.87
CA MET A 157 3.45 -2.36 -10.08
C MET A 157 3.29 -1.15 -11.01
N ASP A 158 2.04 -0.77 -11.28
CA ASP A 158 1.66 0.25 -12.27
C ASP A 158 0.24 0.75 -11.99
N ALA A 159 0.14 1.70 -11.07
CA ALA A 159 -1.13 2.27 -10.64
C ALA A 159 -1.87 2.97 -11.79
N ALA A 160 -1.16 3.60 -12.73
CA ALA A 160 -1.77 4.27 -13.87
C ALA A 160 -2.46 3.28 -14.82
N ALA A 161 -1.82 2.17 -15.16
CA ALA A 161 -2.47 1.12 -15.95
C ALA A 161 -3.59 0.43 -15.17
N GLY A 162 -3.45 0.30 -13.84
CA GLY A 162 -4.54 -0.17 -12.96
C GLY A 162 -5.79 0.72 -13.05
N MET A 163 -5.62 2.04 -13.10
CA MET A 163 -6.71 2.98 -13.33
C MET A 163 -7.36 2.80 -14.70
N VAL A 164 -6.56 2.68 -15.76
CA VAL A 164 -7.07 2.43 -17.12
C VAL A 164 -7.89 1.15 -17.17
N LEU A 165 -7.42 0.07 -16.53
CA LEU A 165 -8.15 -1.19 -16.46
C LEU A 165 -9.45 -1.03 -15.66
N ALA A 166 -9.45 -0.33 -14.52
CA ALA A 166 -10.64 -0.09 -13.72
C ALA A 166 -11.74 0.65 -14.51
N TYR A 167 -11.38 1.69 -15.26
CA TYR A 167 -12.34 2.38 -16.14
C TYR A 167 -12.82 1.50 -17.28
N THR A 168 -11.97 0.65 -17.84
CA THR A 168 -12.34 -0.31 -18.90
C THR A 168 -13.35 -1.35 -18.39
N GLN A 169 -13.26 -1.73 -17.11
CA GLN A 169 -14.24 -2.60 -16.44
C GLN A 169 -15.56 -1.87 -16.10
N GLY A 170 -15.66 -0.57 -16.38
CA GLY A 170 -16.90 0.21 -16.22
C GLY A 170 -17.07 0.89 -14.86
N PHE A 171 -16.08 0.84 -13.97
CA PHE A 171 -16.09 1.59 -12.71
C PHE A 171 -15.96 3.09 -12.97
N LYS A 172 -16.58 3.92 -12.11
CA LYS A 172 -16.63 5.39 -12.31
C LYS A 172 -15.99 6.14 -11.16
N LYS A 173 -16.32 5.78 -9.91
CA LYS A 173 -15.82 6.39 -8.68
C LYS A 173 -14.66 5.55 -8.15
N ILE A 174 -13.49 5.74 -8.72
CA ILE A 174 -12.32 4.91 -8.45
C ILE A 174 -11.35 5.67 -7.55
N ALA A 175 -10.89 5.01 -6.49
CA ALA A 175 -9.76 5.47 -5.70
C ALA A 175 -8.47 4.74 -6.07
N VAL A 176 -7.33 5.35 -5.81
CA VAL A 176 -6.02 4.75 -6.05
C VAL A 176 -5.02 5.15 -4.99
N THR A 177 -4.22 4.19 -4.52
CA THR A 177 -3.09 4.47 -3.63
C THR A 177 -1.81 4.61 -4.43
N VAL A 178 -1.04 5.67 -4.17
CA VAL A 178 0.24 5.95 -4.83
C VAL A 178 1.31 6.31 -3.81
N ALA A 179 2.55 5.89 -4.06
CA ALA A 179 3.69 6.22 -3.21
C ALA A 179 4.65 7.24 -3.85
N LEU A 180 4.58 7.40 -5.18
CA LEU A 180 5.49 8.27 -5.93
C LEU A 180 4.74 9.47 -6.52
N PRO A 181 5.34 10.68 -6.51
CA PRO A 181 4.72 11.87 -7.10
C PRO A 181 4.41 11.70 -8.59
N ALA A 182 5.31 11.05 -9.34
CA ALA A 182 5.15 10.85 -10.77
C ALA A 182 3.90 10.02 -11.11
N ASP A 183 3.58 9.00 -10.30
CA ASP A 183 2.38 8.18 -10.49
C ASP A 183 1.11 9.02 -10.24
N ALA A 184 1.12 9.82 -9.17
CA ALA A 184 0.01 10.71 -8.83
C ALA A 184 -0.27 11.73 -9.95
N GLU A 185 0.78 12.38 -10.46
CA GLU A 185 0.70 13.34 -11.56
C GLU A 185 0.21 12.69 -12.86
N ALA A 186 0.73 11.51 -13.21
CA ALA A 186 0.32 10.76 -14.39
C ALA A 186 -1.17 10.39 -14.32
N ILE A 187 -1.62 9.86 -13.17
CA ILE A 187 -3.02 9.51 -12.96
C ILE A 187 -3.90 10.76 -13.00
N ARG A 188 -3.54 11.83 -12.32
CA ARG A 188 -4.33 13.07 -12.32
C ARG A 188 -4.51 13.64 -13.73
N LYS A 189 -3.49 13.52 -14.59
CA LYS A 189 -3.55 13.95 -15.98
C LYS A 189 -4.49 13.11 -16.84
N ILE A 190 -4.47 11.78 -16.68
CA ILE A 190 -5.26 10.85 -17.49
C ILE A 190 -6.69 10.73 -16.96
N HIS A 191 -6.86 10.78 -15.64
CA HIS A 191 -8.10 10.55 -14.92
C HIS A 191 -8.31 11.65 -13.87
N PRO A 192 -8.72 12.86 -14.28
CA PRO A 192 -8.82 14.02 -13.38
C PRO A 192 -9.84 13.84 -12.24
N GLY A 193 -10.81 12.95 -12.40
CA GLY A 193 -11.80 12.61 -11.38
C GLY A 193 -11.43 11.45 -10.44
N ALA A 194 -10.22 10.88 -10.57
CA ALA A 194 -9.76 9.83 -9.66
C ALA A 194 -9.56 10.38 -8.24
N PHE A 195 -9.88 9.56 -7.23
CA PHE A 195 -9.57 9.88 -5.84
C PHE A 195 -8.20 9.33 -5.48
N ILE A 196 -7.19 10.19 -5.43
CA ILE A 196 -5.79 9.81 -5.28
C ILE A 196 -5.37 9.90 -3.81
N VAL A 197 -4.86 8.79 -3.28
CA VAL A 197 -4.39 8.67 -1.90
C VAL A 197 -2.88 8.47 -1.86
N GLY A 198 -2.14 9.47 -1.38
CA GLY A 198 -0.71 9.41 -1.13
C GLY A 198 -0.40 8.55 0.11
N VAL A 199 0.36 7.48 -0.07
CA VAL A 199 0.76 6.54 0.99
C VAL A 199 2.27 6.33 1.00
N HIS A 200 2.81 5.90 2.13
CA HIS A 200 4.22 5.50 2.24
C HIS A 200 5.22 6.62 1.82
N VAL A 201 5.03 7.80 2.40
CA VAL A 201 5.66 9.06 1.96
C VAL A 201 6.87 9.52 2.82
N SER A 202 7.27 8.72 3.81
CA SER A 202 8.42 9.03 4.66
C SER A 202 9.68 9.17 3.81
N GLY A 203 10.45 10.25 3.99
CA GLY A 203 11.72 10.46 3.28
C GLY A 203 11.59 10.94 1.84
N LEU A 204 10.42 11.41 1.41
CA LEU A 204 10.30 12.25 0.22
C LEU A 204 10.97 13.61 0.47
N THR A 205 11.66 14.13 -0.53
CA THR A 205 12.21 15.49 -0.54
C THR A 205 11.08 16.53 -0.51
N LYS A 206 11.42 17.79 -0.27
CA LYS A 206 10.44 18.89 -0.28
C LYS A 206 9.72 19.01 -1.62
N ASP A 207 10.47 18.97 -2.73
CA ASP A 207 9.90 19.02 -4.09
C ASP A 207 8.96 17.84 -4.36
N GLU A 208 9.39 16.62 -4.04
CA GLU A 208 8.57 15.42 -4.21
C GLU A 208 7.30 15.48 -3.36
N ALA A 209 7.39 15.97 -2.12
CA ALA A 209 6.25 16.11 -1.24
C ALA A 209 5.24 17.14 -1.78
N GLU A 210 5.70 18.30 -2.24
CA GLU A 210 4.84 19.34 -2.82
C GLU A 210 4.12 18.85 -4.08
N ARG A 211 4.82 18.10 -4.94
CA ARG A 211 4.27 17.48 -6.14
C ARG A 211 3.23 16.41 -5.82
N LEU A 212 3.53 15.50 -4.90
CA LEU A 212 2.61 14.45 -4.47
C LEU A 212 1.33 15.05 -3.86
N VAL A 213 1.49 16.02 -2.96
CA VAL A 213 0.37 16.72 -2.32
C VAL A 213 -0.46 17.49 -3.35
N GLY A 214 0.18 18.14 -4.32
CA GLY A 214 -0.52 18.88 -5.38
C GLY A 214 -1.39 18.00 -6.30
N ALA A 215 -1.07 16.71 -6.42
CA ALA A 215 -1.80 15.76 -7.24
C ALA A 215 -2.80 14.89 -6.46
N SER A 216 -2.68 14.81 -5.13
CA SER A 216 -3.46 13.90 -4.27
C SER A 216 -4.65 14.58 -3.59
N ASP A 217 -5.71 13.82 -3.33
CA ASP A 217 -6.89 14.28 -2.60
C ASP A 217 -6.78 13.98 -1.09
N LEU A 218 -6.09 12.90 -0.76
CA LEU A 218 -5.79 12.47 0.60
C LEU A 218 -4.31 12.06 0.68
N VAL A 219 -3.62 12.41 1.76
CA VAL A 219 -2.24 11.97 1.98
C VAL A 219 -2.08 11.52 3.43
N THR A 220 -1.54 10.33 3.62
CA THR A 220 -1.07 9.88 4.94
C THR A 220 0.31 10.46 5.19
N ALA A 221 0.47 11.26 6.26
CA ALA A 221 1.71 12.02 6.47
C ALA A 221 2.93 11.14 6.82
N CYS A 222 2.71 9.94 7.35
CA CYS A 222 3.78 9.07 7.90
C CYS A 222 4.74 9.86 8.81
N ALA A 223 6.00 9.42 8.93
CA ALA A 223 7.03 10.15 9.64
C ALA A 223 7.73 11.15 8.68
N SER A 224 6.96 12.07 8.09
CA SER A 224 7.44 12.95 7.01
C SER A 224 7.17 14.43 7.30
N LYS A 225 8.25 15.14 7.66
CA LYS A 225 8.20 16.60 7.87
C LYS A 225 7.84 17.35 6.58
N THR A 226 8.41 16.93 5.45
CA THR A 226 8.19 17.57 4.15
C THR A 226 6.73 17.49 3.72
N ILE A 227 6.06 16.36 3.95
CA ILE A 227 4.63 16.21 3.66
C ILE A 227 3.79 17.10 4.56
N ARG A 228 4.07 17.15 5.86
CA ARG A 228 3.35 18.04 6.79
C ARG A 228 3.47 19.52 6.40
N GLU A 229 4.66 19.95 6.02
CA GLU A 229 4.88 21.31 5.52
C GLU A 229 4.12 21.55 4.20
N ALA A 230 4.14 20.59 3.27
CA ALA A 230 3.47 20.71 1.99
C ALA A 230 1.92 20.77 2.09
N VAL A 231 1.33 20.17 3.13
CA VAL A 231 -0.14 20.20 3.37
C VAL A 231 -0.59 21.32 4.31
N ALA A 232 0.32 21.99 5.03
CA ALA A 232 -0.02 22.89 6.15
C ALA A 232 -1.09 23.95 5.81
N ASP A 233 -0.95 24.61 4.65
CA ASP A 233 -1.88 25.66 4.21
C ASP A 233 -2.97 25.14 3.25
N LYS A 234 -3.05 23.82 3.04
CA LYS A 234 -3.94 23.17 2.05
C LYS A 234 -4.92 22.18 2.68
N ALA A 235 -4.59 21.63 3.85
CA ALA A 235 -5.38 20.58 4.49
C ALA A 235 -6.73 21.12 4.97
N LEU A 236 -7.82 20.56 4.43
CA LEU A 236 -9.19 20.88 4.86
C LEU A 236 -9.55 20.17 6.17
N VAL A 237 -9.01 18.98 6.37
CA VAL A 237 -9.23 18.13 7.55
C VAL A 237 -7.94 17.38 7.85
N GLN A 238 -7.61 17.26 9.14
CA GLN A 238 -6.52 16.42 9.62
C GLN A 238 -7.05 15.43 10.65
N ALA A 239 -6.77 14.15 10.44
CA ALA A 239 -7.09 13.08 11.37
C ALA A 239 -5.82 12.35 11.81
N GLY A 240 -5.59 12.26 13.12
CA GLY A 240 -4.38 11.68 13.69
C GLY A 240 -3.17 12.62 13.62
N ILE A 241 -2.57 12.90 14.79
CA ILE A 241 -1.38 13.76 14.91
C ILE A 241 -0.22 13.07 15.63
N SER A 242 -0.40 11.80 16.00
CA SER A 242 0.55 11.08 16.86
C SER A 242 1.80 10.60 16.13
N ILE A 243 1.84 10.65 14.79
CA ILE A 243 3.01 10.23 14.01
C ILE A 243 3.86 11.46 13.70
N PRO A 244 5.13 11.48 14.16
CA PRO A 244 5.92 12.69 14.28
C PRO A 244 6.52 13.20 12.98
#